data_AF-A0A285NP82-F1
#
_entry.id   AF-A0A285NP82-F1
#
_cell.length_a   1.000
_cell.length_b   1.000
_cell.length_c   1.000
_cell.angle_alpha   90.00
_cell.angle_beta   90.00
_cell.angle_gamma   90.00
#
_symmetry.space_group_name_H-M   'P 1'
#
loop_
_entity.id
_entity.type
_entity.pdbx_description
1 polymer ?
#
loop_
_entity_poly.entity_id
_entity_poly.type
_entity_poly.pdbx_seq_one_letter_code
_entity_poly.pdbx_strand_id
1 'polypeptide(L)'
;MADLQHALSSADMLLIDDFHAFEFTLDKLGLIIECMDGRELKRWHFVPESVAAARFEAEPGHWLIDGPDGVHRLTCLDAFTATDEEPD
;
A
#
# COMPACT_ATOMS: atom_id res chain seq x y z
N MET A 1 -9.73 13.39 -4.35
CA MET A 1 -9.50 12.04 -4.88
C MET A 1 -8.45 11.44 -3.98
N ALA A 2 -8.71 10.30 -3.36
CA ALA A 2 -7.66 9.63 -2.60
C ALA A 2 -6.72 8.97 -3.62
N ASP A 3 -5.42 9.16 -3.44
CA ASP A 3 -4.39 8.52 -4.26
C ASP A 3 -3.61 7.53 -3.40
N LEU A 4 -3.33 6.33 -3.94
CA LEU A 4 -2.52 5.31 -3.24
C LEU A 4 -1.18 5.88 -2.77
N GLN A 5 -0.57 6.76 -3.58
CA GLN A 5 0.69 7.43 -3.26
C GLN A 5 0.60 8.28 -1.99
N HIS A 6 -0.52 8.98 -1.82
CA HIS A 6 -0.75 9.82 -0.64
C HIS A 6 -0.98 8.94 0.60
N ALA A 7 -1.76 7.86 0.45
CA ALA A 7 -1.97 6.90 1.53
C ALA A 7 -0.66 6.25 1.97
N LEU A 8 0.19 5.81 1.03
CA LEU A 8 1.50 5.23 1.32
C LEU A 8 2.47 6.22 1.97
N SER A 9 2.34 7.52 1.67
CA SER A 9 3.19 8.56 2.28
C SER A 9 2.82 8.84 3.74
N SER A 10 1.59 8.53 4.17
CA SER A 10 1.12 8.68 5.55
C SER A 10 1.20 7.35 6.32
N ALA A 11 1.05 6.23 5.61
CA ALA A 11 1.09 4.90 6.19
C ALA A 11 2.46 4.60 6.81
N ASP A 12 2.44 4.07 8.02
CA ASP A 12 3.65 3.57 8.69
C ASP A 12 3.87 2.09 8.39
N MET A 13 2.77 1.37 8.11
CA MET A 13 2.79 -0.06 7.82
C MET A 13 1.95 -0.39 6.59
N LEU A 14 2.43 -1.33 5.79
CA LEU A 14 1.76 -1.79 4.57
C LEU A 14 1.59 -3.31 4.61
N LEU A 15 0.43 -3.80 4.20
CA LEU A 15 0.22 -5.22 3.93
C LEU A 15 -0.07 -5.42 2.45
N ILE A 16 0.45 -6.50 1.88
CA ILE A 16 0.16 -6.96 0.52
C ILE A 16 -0.40 -8.37 0.58
N ASP A 17 -1.63 -8.58 0.11
CA ASP A 17 -2.33 -9.88 0.16
C ASP A 17 -2.28 -10.55 1.54
N ASP A 18 -2.51 -9.76 2.59
CA ASP A 18 -2.45 -10.19 4.00
C ASP A 18 -1.02 -10.43 4.54
N PHE A 19 0.03 -10.27 3.73
CA PHE A 19 1.42 -10.31 4.18
C PHE A 19 1.89 -8.96 4.69
N HIS A 20 2.49 -8.93 5.88
CA HIS A 20 3.12 -7.75 6.44
C HIS A 20 4.38 -7.38 5.66
N ALA A 21 4.36 -6.21 5.02
CA ALA A 21 5.57 -5.58 4.51
C ALA A 21 6.40 -5.08 5.68
N PHE A 22 7.67 -5.49 5.73
CA PHE A 22 8.61 -4.95 6.68
C PHE A 22 9.17 -3.61 6.20
N GLU A 23 9.26 -3.43 4.87
CA GLU A 23 9.74 -2.20 4.24
C GLU A 23 9.02 -2.00 2.91
N PHE A 24 8.71 -0.76 2.59
CA PHE A 24 8.20 -0.39 1.28
C PHE A 24 8.81 0.94 0.86
N THR A 25 9.02 1.12 -0.43
CA THR A 25 9.61 2.33 -1.01
C THR A 25 8.80 2.75 -2.22
N LEU A 26 8.26 3.95 -2.18
CA LEU A 26 7.59 4.58 -3.31
C LEU A 26 8.51 5.63 -3.91
N ASP A 27 8.87 5.46 -5.18
CA ASP A 27 9.67 6.42 -5.95
C ASP A 27 9.04 6.64 -7.35
N LYS A 28 9.66 7.49 -8.17
CA LYS A 28 9.29 7.75 -9.57
C LYS A 28 9.33 6.48 -10.43
N LEU A 29 10.15 5.49 -10.05
CA LEU A 29 10.24 4.21 -10.73
C LEU A 29 9.09 3.25 -10.37
N GLY A 30 8.31 3.54 -9.34
CA GLY A 30 7.22 2.70 -8.89
C GLY A 30 7.24 2.43 -7.37
N LEU A 31 6.48 1.41 -6.97
CA LEU A 31 6.36 0.95 -5.60
C LEU A 31 7.08 -0.38 -5.43
N ILE A 32 8.03 -0.43 -4.50
CA ILE A 32 8.73 -1.64 -4.09
C ILE A 32 8.20 -2.01 -2.70
N ILE A 33 7.82 -3.26 -2.51
CA ILE A 33 7.33 -3.79 -1.23
C ILE A 33 8.17 -5.00 -0.87
N GLU A 34 8.67 -5.04 0.34
CA GLU A 34 9.48 -6.12 0.87
C GLU A 34 8.79 -6.73 2.10
N CYS A 35 8.47 -8.02 2.04
CA CYS A 35 7.92 -8.80 3.16
C CYS A 35 8.87 -9.92 3.55
N MET A 36 8.84 -10.30 4.82
CA MET A 36 9.46 -11.54 5.29
C MET A 36 8.40 -12.63 5.45
N ASP A 37 8.50 -13.68 4.65
CA ASP A 37 7.71 -14.90 4.78
C ASP A 37 8.57 -15.93 5.54
N GLY A 38 8.49 -15.88 6.87
CA GLY A 38 9.32 -16.71 7.75
C GLY A 38 10.81 -16.36 7.71
N ARG A 39 11.57 -17.03 6.83
CA ARG A 39 13.01 -16.78 6.61
C ARG A 39 13.33 -16.30 5.20
N GLU A 40 12.35 -16.27 4.31
CA GLU A 40 12.52 -15.85 2.92
C GLU A 40 12.00 -14.42 2.75
N LEU A 41 12.78 -13.61 2.05
CA LEU A 41 12.39 -12.24 1.71
C LEU A 41 11.66 -12.27 0.38
N LYS A 42 10.39 -11.86 0.40
CA LYS A 42 9.57 -11.66 -0.80
C LYS A 42 9.56 -10.19 -1.15
N ARG A 43 9.84 -9.87 -2.40
CA ARG A 43 9.85 -8.50 -2.91
C ARG A 43 8.91 -8.39 -4.10
N TRP A 44 7.98 -7.45 -4.01
CA TRP A 44 7.10 -7.06 -5.11
C TRP A 44 7.54 -5.72 -5.67
N HIS A 45 7.37 -5.56 -6.98
CA HIS A 45 7.66 -4.32 -7.67
C HIS A 45 6.51 -3.97 -8.60
N PHE A 46 5.93 -2.80 -8.39
CA PHE A 46 4.83 -2.27 -9.17
C PHE A 46 5.32 -1.03 -9.92
N VAL A 47 5.01 -0.98 -11.22
CA VAL A 47 5.31 0.20 -12.04
C VAL A 47 4.43 1.38 -11.63
N PRO A 48 4.85 2.64 -11.85
CA PRO A 48 4.10 3.82 -11.45
C PRO A 48 2.72 3.89 -12.13
N GLU A 49 2.60 3.30 -13.33
CA GLU A 49 1.32 3.19 -14.04
C GLU A 49 0.32 2.32 -13.26
N SER A 50 0.75 1.19 -12.70
CA SER A 50 -0.09 0.34 -11.85
C SER A 50 -0.45 1.04 -10.54
N VAL A 51 0.49 1.77 -9.93
CA VAL A 51 0.24 2.54 -8.70
C VAL A 51 -0.77 3.66 -8.96
N ALA A 52 -0.67 4.35 -10.10
CA ALA A 52 -1.63 5.38 -10.49
C ALA A 52 -2.99 4.81 -10.91
N ALA A 53 -3.00 3.59 -11.46
CA ALA A 53 -4.23 2.85 -11.80
C ALA A 53 -4.83 2.10 -10.61
N ALA A 54 -4.20 2.17 -9.43
CA ALA A 54 -4.69 1.50 -8.24
C ALA A 54 -6.09 1.99 -7.86
N ARG A 55 -6.95 1.06 -7.49
CA ARG A 55 -8.35 1.33 -7.17
C ARG A 55 -8.52 1.36 -5.66
N PHE A 56 -9.08 2.44 -5.15
CA PHE A 56 -9.51 2.50 -3.76
C PHE A 56 -10.71 1.58 -3.54
N GLU A 57 -10.66 0.77 -2.49
CA GLU A 57 -11.76 -0.10 -2.07
C GLU A 57 -12.76 0.68 -1.20
N ALA A 58 -13.88 0.04 -0.83
CA ALA A 58 -14.88 0.67 0.05
C ALA A 58 -14.34 0.90 1.48
N GLU A 59 -13.32 0.15 1.90
CA GLU A 59 -12.73 0.22 3.23
C GLU A 59 -11.52 1.18 3.25
N PRO A 60 -11.41 2.05 4.27
CA PRO A 60 -10.31 3.01 4.37
C PRO A 60 -8.96 2.30 4.50
N GLY A 61 -7.99 2.75 3.70
CA GLY A 61 -6.66 2.16 3.65
C GLY A 61 -6.54 0.92 2.76
N HIS A 62 -7.63 0.44 2.15
CA HIS A 62 -7.59 -0.72 1.24
C HIS A 62 -7.55 -0.30 -0.23
N TRP A 63 -6.61 -0.88 -0.97
CA TRP A 63 -6.35 -0.57 -2.37
C TRP A 63 -6.11 -1.84 -3.17
N LEU A 64 -6.58 -1.86 -4.41
CA LEU A 64 -6.32 -2.92 -5.38
C LEU A 64 -5.34 -2.41 -6.44
N ILE A 65 -4.22 -3.10 -6.58
CA ILE A 65 -3.19 -2.78 -7.57
C ILE A 65 -2.97 -3.96 -8.52
N ASP A 66 -2.81 -3.68 -9.81
CA ASP A 66 -2.47 -4.70 -10.79
C ASP A 66 -0.95 -4.94 -10.78
N GLY A 67 -0.56 -6.17 -10.49
CA GLY A 67 0.82 -6.62 -10.47
C GLY A 67 1.12 -7.68 -11.54
N PRO A 68 2.39 -8.12 -11.63
CA PRO A 68 2.81 -9.08 -12.64
C PRO A 68 2.14 -10.46 -12.50
N ASP A 69 1.74 -10.84 -11.29
CA ASP A 69 1.14 -12.13 -10.97
C ASP A 69 -0.40 -12.06 -10.82
N GLY A 70 -0.98 -10.87 -11.00
CA GLY A 70 -2.42 -10.61 -10.87
C GLY A 70 -2.72 -9.37 -10.03
N VAL A 71 -3.98 -9.22 -9.64
CA VAL A 71 -4.40 -8.10 -8.77
C VAL A 71 -4.04 -8.43 -7.33
N HIS A 72 -3.33 -7.50 -6.69
CA HIS A 72 -2.89 -7.58 -5.30
C HIS A 72 -3.68 -6.58 -4.44
N ARG A 73 -4.00 -6.97 -3.21
CA ARG A 73 -4.64 -6.08 -2.23
C ARG A 73 -3.61 -5.45 -1.31
N LEU A 74 -3.49 -4.13 -1.35
CA LEU A 74 -2.68 -3.34 -0.44
C LEU A 74 -3.53 -2.79 0.70
N THR A 75 -3.07 -2.98 1.94
CA THR A 75 -3.68 -2.38 3.13
C THR A 75 -2.67 -1.43 3.77
N CYS A 76 -2.93 -0.13 3.63
CA CYS A 76 -2.18 0.92 4.29
C CYS A 76 -2.69 1.05 5.72
N LEU A 77 -1.87 0.64 6.69
CA LEU A 77 -2.12 0.86 8.11
C LEU A 77 -1.41 2.15 8.53
N ASP A 78 -2.22 3.16 8.83
CA ASP A 78 -1.73 4.41 9.40
C ASP A 78 -1.64 4.25 10.92
N ALA A 79 -0.49 4.61 11.51
CA ALA A 79 -0.32 4.57 12.97
C ALA A 79 -1.11 5.69 13.67
N PHE A 80 -1.59 6.68 12.91
CA PHE A 80 -2.32 7.87 13.33
C PHE A 80 -3.71 7.92 12.69
N THR A 81 -4.58 6.95 13.00
CA THR A 81 -6.03 7.19 12.92
C THR A 81 -6.61 7.40 14.31
N ALA A 82 -6.21 8.50 14.95
CA ALA A 82 -7.19 9.29 15.69
C ALA A 82 -7.75 10.26 14.66
N THR A 83 -8.96 9.95 14.19
CA THR A 83 -9.82 10.89 13.47
C THR A 83 -9.77 12.25 14.16
N ASP A 84 -9.13 13.24 13.54
CA ASP A 84 -9.44 14.64 13.83
C ASP A 84 -10.76 14.94 13.13
N GLU A 85 -11.84 14.40 13.69
CA GLU A 85 -13.15 15.01 13.55
C GLU A 85 -13.17 16.10 14.62
N GLU A 86 -12.78 17.32 14.26
CA GLU A 86 -13.25 18.52 14.93
C GLU A 86 -14.67 18.81 14.39
N PRO A 87 -15.77 18.46 15.11
CA PRO A 87 -17.08 18.99 14.77
C PRO A 87 -17.13 20.48 15.14
N ASP A 88 -17.39 21.35 14.17
CA ASP A 88 -17.76 22.76 14.38
C ASP A 88 -19.17 22.90 14.97
#